data_AF-A0A6A8Q8J6-F1
#
_entry.id   AF-A0A6A8Q8J6-F1
#
_cell.length_a   1.000
_cell.length_b   1.000
_cell.length_c   1.000
_cell.angle_alpha   90.00
_cell.angle_beta   90.00
_cell.angle_gamma   90.00
#
_symmetry.space_group_name_H-M   'P 1'
#
loop_
_entity.id
_entity.type
_entity.pdbx_description
1 polymer ?
#
loop_
_entity_poly.entity_id
_entity_poly.type
_entity_poly.pdbx_seq_one_letter_code
_entity_poly.pdbx_strand_id
1 'polypeptide(L)'
;MSYQLIFFLNTFSSFFLMGVIWCVQLVHYPSFRYTDEENFPLFHRQHSLRIGLIVAPVMLLELITSTLLFLTEHWFSFNSIGFYLVLLIWISTALLSVPLHSKLRKEKKSSLINRLVYTNWVRTLLWTAKSAINFWVLLTIL
;
A
#
# COMPACT_ATOMS: atom_id res chain seq x y z
N MET A 1 0.10 16.40 -19.34
CA MET A 1 1.16 15.39 -19.12
C MET A 1 0.98 14.31 -20.18
N SER A 2 2.04 13.80 -20.82
CA SER A 2 1.87 12.74 -21.82
C SER A 2 1.37 11.46 -21.15
N TYR A 3 0.58 10.66 -21.88
CA TYR A 3 0.06 9.37 -21.38
C TYR A 3 1.19 8.46 -20.87
N GLN A 4 2.30 8.39 -21.61
CA GLN A 4 3.48 7.61 -21.24
C GLN A 4 4.07 8.04 -19.90
N LEU A 5 4.17 9.34 -19.63
CA LEU A 5 4.67 9.84 -18.36
C LEU A 5 3.74 9.47 -17.20
N ILE A 6 2.42 9.57 -17.38
CA ILE A 6 1.43 9.13 -16.38
C ILE A 6 1.60 7.64 -16.09
N PHE A 7 1.72 6.82 -17.13
CA PHE A 7 1.87 5.37 -17.02
C PHE A 7 3.18 4.98 -16.31
N PHE A 8 4.31 5.62 -16.63
CA PHE A 8 5.58 5.36 -15.96
C PHE A 8 5.55 5.76 -14.49
N LEU A 9 4.96 6.90 -14.14
CA LEU A 9 4.79 7.31 -12.74
C LEU A 9 3.89 6.32 -11.98
N ASN A 10 2.82 5.84 -12.62
CA ASN A 10 1.94 4.83 -12.04
C ASN A 10 2.68 3.52 -11.78
N THR A 11 3.42 3.04 -12.79
CA THR A 11 4.21 1.81 -12.72
C THR A 11 5.28 1.89 -11.64
N PHE A 12 6.06 2.97 -11.62
CA PHE A 12 7.05 3.22 -10.58
C PHE A 12 6.41 3.20 -9.18
N SER A 13 5.29 3.91 -9.00
CA SER A 13 4.60 3.99 -7.70
C SER A 13 4.15 2.60 -7.22
N SER A 14 3.58 1.78 -8.11
CA SER A 14 3.14 0.43 -7.76
C SER A 14 4.29 -0.48 -7.35
N PHE A 15 5.39 -0.50 -8.11
CA PHE A 15 6.57 -1.30 -7.76
C PHE A 15 7.22 -0.85 -6.45
N PHE A 16 7.33 0.47 -6.25
CA PHE A 16 7.85 1.03 -5.00
C PHE A 16 6.99 0.59 -3.81
N LEU A 17 5.67 0.77 -3.90
CA LEU A 17 4.73 0.39 -2.84
C LEU A 17 4.66 -1.12 -2.62
N MET A 18 4.80 -1.92 -3.68
CA MET A 18 4.95 -3.38 -3.59
C MET A 18 6.20 -3.75 -2.78
N GLY A 19 7.36 -3.17 -3.09
CA GLY A 19 8.58 -3.42 -2.32
C GLY A 19 8.42 -3.04 -0.85
N VAL A 20 7.87 -1.85 -0.58
CA VAL A 20 7.61 -1.38 0.78
C VAL A 20 6.64 -2.30 1.53
N ILE A 21 5.52 -2.70 0.91
CA ILE A 21 4.51 -3.49 1.61
C ILE A 21 5.00 -4.90 1.94
N TRP A 22 5.84 -5.50 1.09
CA TRP A 22 6.47 -6.80 1.39
C TRP A 22 7.45 -6.69 2.56
N CYS A 23 8.28 -5.64 2.61
CA CYS A 23 9.12 -5.35 3.77
C CYS A 23 8.28 -5.16 5.04
N VAL A 24 7.17 -4.43 4.93
CA VAL A 24 6.25 -4.21 6.05
C VAL A 24 5.61 -5.52 6.51
N GLN A 25 5.18 -6.37 5.57
CA GLN A 25 4.47 -7.60 5.84
C GLN A 25 5.37 -8.65 6.52
N LEU A 26 6.56 -8.89 5.97
CA LEU A 26 7.41 -9.99 6.41
C LEU A 26 8.34 -9.60 7.56
N VAL A 27 8.77 -8.34 7.61
CA VAL A 27 9.78 -7.88 8.56
C VAL A 27 9.17 -6.92 9.58
N HIS A 28 8.58 -5.82 9.10
CA HIS A 28 8.30 -4.69 9.98
C HIS A 28 7.15 -4.94 10.96
N TYR A 29 5.97 -5.35 10.49
CA TYR A 29 4.84 -5.62 11.37
C TYR A 29 5.08 -6.82 12.30
N PRO A 30 5.69 -7.95 11.88
CA PRO A 30 6.09 -9.01 12.79
C PRO A 30 7.07 -8.53 13.88
N SER A 31 7.96 -7.59 13.56
CA SER A 31 8.96 -7.09 14.52
C SER A 31 8.34 -6.42 15.75
N PHE A 32 7.09 -5.93 15.66
CA PHE A 32 6.36 -5.32 16.77
C PHE A 32 6.16 -6.28 17.96
N ARG A 33 6.27 -7.59 17.74
CA ARG A 33 6.20 -8.58 18.83
C ARG A 33 7.40 -8.47 19.78
N TYR A 34 8.57 -8.11 19.24
CA TYR A 34 9.85 -8.12 19.94
C TYR A 34 10.25 -6.77 20.56
N THR A 35 9.46 -5.72 20.38
CA THR A 35 9.65 -4.43 21.07
C THR A 35 9.08 -4.46 22.48
N ASP A 36 9.77 -3.92 23.47
CA ASP A 36 9.29 -3.86 24.87
C ASP A 36 7.94 -3.14 24.99
N GLU A 37 7.09 -3.57 25.94
CA GLU A 37 5.77 -3.00 26.16
C GLU A 37 5.83 -1.52 26.57
N GLU A 38 6.78 -1.16 27.44
CA GLU A 38 6.98 0.20 27.92
C GLU A 38 7.32 1.19 26.79
N ASN A 39 8.21 0.77 25.88
CA ASN A 39 8.68 1.61 24.77
C ASN A 39 7.77 1.56 23.53
N PHE A 40 6.83 0.61 23.47
CA PHE A 40 6.00 0.37 22.28
C PHE A 40 5.18 1.58 21.83
N PRO A 41 4.49 2.35 22.69
CA PRO A 41 3.69 3.49 22.23
C PRO A 41 4.54 4.57 21.55
N LEU A 42 5.74 4.84 22.10
CA LEU A 42 6.68 5.80 21.52
C LEU A 42 7.22 5.29 20.17
N PHE A 43 7.67 4.04 20.13
CA PHE A 43 8.14 3.38 18.92
C PHE A 43 7.07 3.38 17.82
N HIS A 44 5.84 2.96 18.14
CA HIS A 44 4.72 2.86 17.20
C HIS A 44 4.30 4.22 16.67
N ARG A 45 4.25 5.26 17.53
CA ARG A 45 3.96 6.64 17.11
C ARG A 45 5.01 7.11 16.10
N GLN A 46 6.29 6.94 16.43
CA GLN A 46 7.37 7.40 15.57
C GLN A 46 7.44 6.62 14.25
N HIS A 47 7.23 5.31 14.30
CA HIS A 47 7.09 4.48 13.12
C HIS A 47 5.94 4.96 12.24
N SER A 48 4.73 5.12 12.81
CA SER A 48 3.52 5.47 12.06
C SER A 48 3.67 6.82 11.34
N LEU A 49 4.32 7.80 11.98
CA LEU A 49 4.63 9.08 11.35
C LEU A 49 5.64 8.93 10.22
N ARG A 50 6.78 8.27 10.48
CA ARG A 50 7.88 8.16 9.51
C ARG A 50 7.51 7.33 8.29
N ILE A 51 6.82 6.19 8.48
CA ILE A 51 6.35 5.39 7.36
C ILE A 51 5.30 6.16 6.56
N GLY A 52 4.41 6.90 7.25
CA GLY A 52 3.40 7.75 6.61
C GLY A 52 3.99 8.78 5.67
N LEU A 53 5.10 9.44 6.07
CA LEU A 53 5.81 10.41 5.22
C LEU A 53 6.36 9.78 3.93
N ILE A 54 6.71 8.49 3.95
CA ILE A 54 7.24 7.78 2.78
C ILE A 54 6.09 7.28 1.90
N VAL A 55 5.12 6.59 2.50
CA VAL A 55 4.10 5.87 1.72
C VAL A 55 2.97 6.78 1.25
N ALA A 56 2.51 7.74 2.07
CA ALA A 56 1.32 8.52 1.74
C ALA A 56 1.47 9.35 0.45
N PRO A 57 2.60 10.05 0.18
CA PRO A 57 2.78 10.76 -1.07
C PRO A 57 2.76 9.83 -2.29
N VAL A 58 3.39 8.66 -2.20
CA VAL A 58 3.45 7.69 -3.31
C VAL A 58 2.10 7.00 -3.52
N MET A 59 1.36 6.70 -2.44
CA MET A 59 -0.01 6.18 -2.53
C MET A 59 -0.98 7.18 -3.17
N LEU A 60 -0.83 8.47 -2.87
CA LEU A 60 -1.62 9.53 -3.51
C LEU A 60 -1.25 9.67 -5.00
N LEU A 61 0.06 9.64 -5.32
CA LEU A 61 0.52 9.66 -6.70
C LEU A 61 -0.04 8.46 -7.50
N GLU A 62 -0.02 7.26 -6.92
CA GLU A 62 -0.58 6.05 -7.53
C GLU A 62 -2.09 6.20 -7.77
N LEU A 63 -2.84 6.74 -6.80
CA LEU A 63 -4.28 6.97 -6.95
C LEU A 63 -4.59 7.97 -8.06
N ILE A 64 -3.90 9.12 -8.06
CA ILE A 64 -4.09 10.17 -9.08
C ILE A 64 -3.77 9.63 -10.47
N THR A 65 -2.60 9.00 -10.63
CA THR A 65 -2.18 8.46 -11.93
C THR A 65 -3.08 7.32 -12.40
N SER A 66 -3.54 6.43 -11.51
CA SER A 66 -4.48 5.36 -11.87
C SER A 66 -5.83 5.93 -12.31
N THR A 67 -6.30 7.00 -11.66
CA THR A 67 -7.54 7.70 -12.02
C THR A 67 -7.41 8.33 -13.41
N LEU A 68 -6.30 9.01 -13.69
CA LEU A 68 -6.04 9.62 -15.00
C LEU A 68 -6.01 8.57 -16.12
N LEU A 69 -5.36 7.43 -15.92
CA LEU A 69 -5.32 6.34 -16.90
C LEU A 69 -6.72 5.73 -17.13
N PHE A 70 -7.48 5.51 -16.06
CA PHE A 70 -8.86 5.02 -16.15
C PHE A 70 -9.76 5.94 -16.99
N LEU A 71 -9.64 7.27 -16.82
CA LEU A 71 -10.43 8.24 -17.58
C LEU A 71 -10.08 8.31 -19.07
N THR A 72 -8.91 7.82 -19.47
CA THR A 72 -8.46 7.84 -20.87
C THR A 72 -8.75 6.54 -21.63
N GLU A 73 -9.24 5.51 -20.96
CA GLU A 73 -9.40 4.17 -21.54
C GLU A 73 -10.80 3.58 -21.33
N HIS A 74 -11.04 2.42 -21.93
CA HIS A 74 -12.26 1.66 -21.72
C HIS A 74 -12.30 1.03 -20.32
N TRP A 75 -13.51 0.84 -19.79
CA TRP A 75 -13.78 0.34 -18.44
C TRP A 75 -13.18 -1.05 -18.14
N PHE A 76 -12.89 -1.84 -19.17
CA PHE A 76 -12.33 -3.19 -19.05
C PHE A 76 -10.86 -3.30 -19.51
N SER A 77 -10.16 -2.17 -19.65
CA SER A 77 -8.73 -2.20 -19.92
C SER A 77 -7.92 -2.66 -18.70
N PHE A 78 -6.66 -3.07 -18.92
CA PHE A 78 -5.74 -3.40 -17.83
C PHE A 78 -5.51 -2.23 -16.87
N ASN A 79 -5.47 -0.99 -17.37
CA ASN A 79 -5.34 0.19 -16.52
C ASN A 79 -6.60 0.41 -15.66
N SER A 80 -7.78 0.12 -16.20
CA SER A 80 -9.04 0.15 -15.43
C SER A 80 -9.06 -0.88 -14.30
N ILE A 81 -8.59 -2.11 -14.56
CA ILE A 81 -8.40 -3.12 -13.51
C ILE A 81 -7.40 -2.61 -12.45
N GLY A 82 -6.29 -2.01 -12.89
CA GLY A 82 -5.31 -1.39 -12.00
C GLY A 82 -5.92 -0.31 -11.09
N PHE A 83 -6.83 0.52 -11.61
CA PHE A 83 -7.57 1.51 -10.83
C PHE A 83 -8.47 0.88 -9.77
N TYR A 84 -9.25 -0.15 -10.10
CA TYR A 84 -10.08 -0.85 -9.12
C TYR A 84 -9.25 -1.48 -8.00
N LEU A 85 -8.09 -2.05 -8.31
CA LEU A 85 -7.17 -2.57 -7.30
C LEU A 85 -6.69 -1.48 -6.34
N VAL A 86 -6.38 -0.28 -6.84
CA VAL A 86 -6.01 0.86 -5.98
C VAL A 86 -7.15 1.28 -5.07
N LEU A 87 -8.39 1.31 -5.56
CA LEU A 87 -9.54 1.59 -4.70
C LEU A 87 -9.67 0.57 -3.57
N LEU A 88 -9.50 -0.72 -3.87
CA LEU A 88 -9.51 -1.79 -2.86
C LEU A 88 -8.36 -1.64 -1.85
N ILE A 89 -7.18 -1.21 -2.28
CA ILE A 89 -6.04 -0.90 -1.40
C ILE A 89 -6.38 0.26 -0.45
N TRP A 90 -6.98 1.33 -0.96
CA TRP A 90 -7.39 2.48 -0.14
C TRP A 90 -8.49 2.12 0.85
N ILE A 91 -9.52 1.39 0.39
CA ILE A 91 -10.62 0.91 1.24
C ILE A 91 -10.10 0.00 2.36
N SER A 92 -9.27 -1.00 2.02
CA SER A 92 -8.68 -1.89 3.03
C SER A 92 -7.74 -1.15 3.99
N THR A 93 -7.01 -0.13 3.52
CA THR A 93 -6.20 0.72 4.39
C THR A 93 -7.08 1.49 5.39
N ALA A 94 -8.13 2.15 4.92
CA ALA A 94 -9.02 2.95 5.75
C ALA A 94 -9.85 2.11 6.74
N LEU A 95 -10.36 0.96 6.31
CA LEU A 95 -11.26 0.13 7.13
C LEU A 95 -10.53 -0.87 8.03
N LEU A 96 -9.34 -1.36 7.63
CA LEU A 96 -8.62 -2.40 8.38
C LEU A 96 -7.39 -1.83 9.08
N SER A 97 -6.52 -1.14 8.34
CA SER A 97 -5.21 -0.74 8.86
C SER A 97 -5.28 0.46 9.80
N VAL A 98 -5.98 1.53 9.40
CA VAL A 98 -6.10 2.77 10.21
C VAL A 98 -6.71 2.51 11.60
N PRO A 99 -7.81 1.72 11.75
CA PRO A 99 -8.37 1.42 13.06
C PRO A 99 -7.44 0.57 13.92
N LEU A 100 -6.70 -0.37 13.34
CA LEU A 100 -5.73 -1.21 14.07
C LEU A 100 -4.55 -0.39 14.57
N HIS A 101 -3.98 0.48 13.74
CA HIS A 101 -2.92 1.41 14.17
C HIS A 101 -3.42 2.36 15.27
N SER A 102 -4.67 2.82 15.20
CA SER A 102 -5.26 3.69 16.22
C SER A 102 -5.42 3.00 17.58
N LYS A 103 -5.71 1.68 17.58
CA LYS A 103 -5.76 0.86 18.81
C LYS A 103 -4.36 0.58 19.35
N LEU A 104 -3.43 0.18 18.48
CA LEU A 104 -2.02 -0.09 18.85
C LEU A 104 -1.29 1.15 19.38
N ARG A 105 -1.70 2.35 18.97
CA ARG A 105 -1.19 3.60 19.53
C ARG A 105 -1.45 3.75 21.04
N LYS A 106 -2.52 3.14 21.56
CA LYS A 106 -2.91 3.23 22.97
C LYS A 106 -2.26 2.15 23.83
N GLU A 107 -2.10 0.96 23.28
CA GLU A 107 -1.65 -0.22 24.01
C GLU A 107 -1.00 -1.25 23.09
N LYS A 108 0.07 -1.89 23.55
CA LYS A 108 0.63 -3.07 22.89
C LYS A 108 -0.25 -4.27 23.22
N LYS A 109 -0.86 -4.88 22.19
CA LYS A 109 -1.58 -6.16 22.33
C LYS A 109 -1.21 -7.11 21.21
N SER A 110 -0.74 -8.31 21.56
CA SER A 110 -0.36 -9.34 20.60
C SER A 110 -1.49 -9.72 19.65
N SER A 111 -2.74 -9.73 20.11
CA SER A 111 -3.92 -9.97 19.27
C SER A 111 -4.12 -8.89 18.21
N LEU A 112 -3.86 -7.62 18.53
CA LEU A 112 -3.93 -6.51 17.57
C LEU A 112 -2.78 -6.56 16.56
N ILE A 113 -1.57 -6.91 16.99
CA ILE A 113 -0.41 -7.10 16.09
C ILE A 113 -0.68 -8.25 15.11
N ASN A 114 -1.19 -9.38 15.59
CA ASN A 114 -1.53 -10.52 14.74
C ASN A 114 -2.60 -10.15 13.71
N ARG A 115 -3.64 -9.42 14.14
CA ARG A 115 -4.68 -8.93 13.24
C ARG A 115 -4.13 -7.94 12.21
N LEU A 116 -3.18 -7.08 12.59
CA LEU A 116 -2.51 -6.16 11.68
C LEU A 116 -1.73 -6.91 10.60
N VAL A 117 -0.91 -7.90 10.99
CA VAL A 117 -0.15 -8.75 10.03
C VAL A 117 -1.10 -9.52 9.11
N TYR A 118 -2.16 -10.10 9.66
CA TYR A 118 -3.13 -10.88 8.88
C TYR A 118 -3.87 -10.02 7.86
N THR A 119 -4.41 -8.87 8.30
CA THR A 119 -5.17 -7.98 7.42
C THR A 119 -4.29 -7.26 6.39
N ASN A 120 -2.99 -7.11 6.64
CA ASN A 120 -2.06 -6.50 5.70
C ASN A 120 -1.74 -7.38 4.48
N TRP A 121 -1.99 -8.70 4.55
CA TRP A 121 -1.90 -9.57 3.37
C TRP A 121 -2.81 -9.12 2.23
N VAL A 122 -3.99 -8.55 2.54
CA VAL A 122 -4.90 -8.01 1.51
C VAL A 122 -4.17 -6.99 0.63
N ARG A 123 -3.52 -5.99 1.25
CA ARG A 123 -2.78 -4.96 0.51
C ARG A 123 -1.54 -5.52 -0.18
N THR A 124 -0.85 -6.45 0.48
CA THR A 124 0.34 -7.11 -0.08
C THR A 124 0.00 -7.81 -1.40
N LEU A 125 -1.09 -8.58 -1.42
CA LEU A 125 -1.57 -9.27 -2.62
C LEU A 125 -2.09 -8.29 -3.67
N LEU A 126 -2.85 -7.27 -3.27
CA LEU A 126 -3.38 -6.26 -4.20
C LEU A 126 -2.27 -5.46 -4.90
N TRP A 127 -1.26 -4.97 -4.17
CA TRP A 127 -0.12 -4.27 -4.79
C TRP A 127 0.73 -5.21 -5.65
N THR A 128 0.85 -6.49 -5.28
CA THR A 128 1.54 -7.49 -6.11
C THR A 128 0.80 -7.71 -7.43
N ALA A 129 -0.52 -7.94 -7.37
CA ALA A 129 -1.34 -8.11 -8.56
C ALA A 129 -1.32 -6.86 -9.46
N LYS A 130 -1.45 -5.67 -8.86
CA LYS A 130 -1.40 -4.41 -9.61
C LYS A 130 -0.04 -4.20 -10.29
N SER A 131 1.05 -4.48 -9.58
CA SER A 131 2.41 -4.36 -10.15
C SER A 131 2.63 -5.36 -11.28
N ALA A 132 2.10 -6.57 -11.17
CA ALA A 132 2.14 -7.57 -12.24
C ALA A 132 1.35 -7.11 -13.48
N ILE A 133 0.17 -6.49 -13.31
CA ILE A 133 -0.60 -5.91 -14.41
C ILE A 133 0.18 -4.77 -15.08
N ASN A 134 0.72 -3.84 -14.29
CA ASN A 134 1.52 -2.72 -14.82
C ASN A 134 2.75 -3.23 -15.58
N PHE A 135 3.41 -4.28 -15.08
CA PHE A 135 4.52 -4.92 -15.76
C PHE A 135 4.10 -5.55 -17.10
N TRP A 136 2.97 -6.25 -17.12
CA TRP A 136 2.42 -6.81 -18.35
C TRP A 136 2.14 -5.73 -19.39
N VAL A 137 1.45 -4.65 -19.00
CA VAL A 137 1.17 -3.52 -19.91
C VAL A 137 2.48 -2.87 -20.39
N LEU A 138 3.48 -2.71 -19.51
CA LEU A 138 4.79 -2.19 -19.89
C LEU A 138 5.45 -3.04 -20.99
N LEU A 139 5.40 -4.38 -20.86
CA LEU A 139 5.94 -5.30 -21.87
C LEU A 139 5.20 -5.22 -23.21
N THR A 140 3.92 -4.84 -23.23
CA THR A 140 3.14 -4.69 -24.47
C THR A 140 3.36 -3.37 -25.20
N ILE A 141 3.94 -2.37 -24.53
CA ILE A 141 4.19 -1.03 -25.10
C ILE A 141 5.63 -0.91 -25.63
N LEU A 142 6.55 -1.76 -25.18
CA LEU A 142 7.93 -1.87 -25.67
C LEU A 142 8.01 -2.74 -26.93
#